data_AF-A0A3M1LNV6-F1
#
_entry.id   AF-A0A3M1LNV6-F1
#
_cell.length_a   1.000
_cell.length_b   1.000
_cell.length_c   1.000
_cell.angle_alpha   90.00
_cell.angle_beta   90.00
_cell.angle_gamma   90.00
#
_symmetry.space_group_name_H-M   'P 1'
#
loop_
_entity.id
_entity.type
_entity.pdbx_description
1 polymer ?
#
loop_
_entity_poly.entity_id
_entity_poly.type
_entity_poly.pdbx_seq_one_letter_code
_entity_poly.pdbx_strand_id
1 'polypeptide(L)'
;MRNFIALVALLSAVLAPANLRAQKQDSLVVLRDTFARPFPVVWRAIKQIIEEQHCGIESEKQSFDEQTEMYRGNIRSAPCVLASGEDSTYDVLKRYGRVPIIRGGVWISGRIQYNFNVKDLPDKKVQVVLTAELSGFEAYVTHLSHAWNANGILERKLMQRLRDVLAKPKEESGSSSGP
;
A
#
# COMPACT_ATOMS: atom_id res chain seq x y z
N MET A 1 -29.75 20.79 -70.07
CA MET A 1 -30.20 19.40 -69.82
C MET A 1 -29.31 18.79 -68.74
N ARG A 2 -29.88 18.61 -67.54
CA ARG A 2 -30.05 17.31 -66.84
C ARG A 2 -28.88 16.92 -65.94
N ASN A 3 -29.08 17.24 -64.66
CA ASN A 3 -28.88 16.41 -63.47
C ASN A 3 -28.01 15.16 -63.62
N PHE A 4 -26.95 15.05 -62.81
CA PHE A 4 -26.69 13.83 -62.05
C PHE A 4 -26.09 14.16 -60.68
N ILE A 5 -26.89 13.81 -59.67
CA ILE A 5 -26.58 13.70 -58.24
C ILE A 5 -25.85 12.37 -58.05
N ALA A 6 -24.81 12.32 -57.22
CA ALA A 6 -24.49 11.12 -56.46
C ALA A 6 -23.75 11.49 -55.17
N LEU A 7 -24.51 11.46 -54.07
CA LEU A 7 -24.07 11.51 -52.68
C LEU A 7 -22.96 10.49 -52.41
N VAL A 8 -21.84 10.92 -51.85
CA VAL A 8 -20.93 10.06 -51.07
C VAL A 8 -21.08 10.46 -49.61
N ALA A 9 -22.13 9.93 -48.98
CA ALA A 9 -22.30 9.96 -47.54
C ALA A 9 -22.41 8.51 -47.08
N LEU A 10 -21.27 7.84 -46.93
CA LEU A 10 -21.20 6.49 -46.38
C LEU A 10 -20.33 6.47 -45.13
N LEU A 11 -21.04 6.40 -44.01
CA LEU A 11 -20.72 5.55 -42.87
C LEU A 11 -19.40 5.84 -42.13
N SER A 12 -19.34 6.99 -41.46
CA SER A 12 -18.59 7.06 -40.19
C SER A 12 -19.44 6.38 -39.12
N ALA A 13 -19.34 5.05 -39.03
CA ALA A 13 -19.83 4.31 -37.87
C ALA A 13 -19.09 4.84 -36.64
N VAL A 14 -19.80 5.65 -35.86
CA VAL A 14 -19.35 6.08 -34.53
C VAL A 14 -19.17 4.82 -33.70
N LEU A 15 -17.93 4.36 -33.60
CA LEU A 15 -17.48 3.47 -32.53
C LEU A 15 -17.59 4.28 -31.25
N ALA A 16 -18.80 4.34 -30.68
CA ALA A 16 -18.97 4.79 -29.31
C ALA A 16 -18.16 3.80 -28.46
N PRO A 17 -17.12 4.24 -27.74
CA PRO A 17 -16.47 3.37 -26.80
C PRO A 17 -17.54 2.93 -25.80
N ALA A 18 -17.84 1.64 -25.78
CA ALA A 18 -18.64 1.07 -24.72
C ALA A 18 -18.01 1.55 -23.42
N ASN A 19 -18.78 2.32 -22.65
CA ASN A 19 -18.38 2.77 -21.33
C ASN A 19 -18.09 1.52 -20.51
N LEU A 20 -16.83 1.09 -20.51
CA LEU A 20 -16.25 0.22 -19.52
C LEU A 20 -16.57 0.89 -18.20
N ARG A 21 -17.60 0.38 -17.51
CA ARG A 21 -17.84 0.70 -16.12
C ARG A 21 -16.58 0.23 -15.40
N ALA A 22 -15.64 1.17 -15.21
CA ALA A 22 -14.53 1.00 -14.30
C ALA A 22 -15.14 0.44 -13.02
N GLN A 23 -14.72 -0.76 -12.63
CA GLN A 23 -15.10 -1.33 -11.35
C GLN A 23 -14.83 -0.24 -10.32
N LYS A 24 -15.83 0.12 -9.51
CA LYS A 24 -15.69 1.12 -8.45
C LYS A 24 -14.55 0.65 -7.55
N GLN A 25 -13.36 1.20 -7.75
CA GLN A 25 -12.18 0.92 -6.94
C GLN A 25 -12.54 1.34 -5.51
N ASP A 26 -12.37 0.44 -4.55
CA ASP A 26 -12.60 0.78 -3.15
C ASP A 26 -11.67 1.93 -2.76
N SER A 27 -12.14 2.84 -1.90
CA SER A 27 -11.35 3.98 -1.45
C SER A 27 -10.11 3.49 -0.69
N LEU A 28 -8.95 4.09 -0.96
CA LEU A 28 -7.73 3.82 -0.22
C LEU A 28 -7.95 4.05 1.28
N VAL A 29 -7.65 3.04 2.10
CA VAL A 29 -7.67 3.20 3.55
C VAL A 29 -6.41 3.96 3.98
N VAL A 30 -6.61 5.07 4.68
CA VAL A 30 -5.53 5.91 5.21
C VAL A 30 -5.64 5.94 6.73
N LEU A 31 -4.77 5.21 7.41
CA LEU A 31 -4.70 5.25 8.87
C LEU A 31 -3.76 6.36 9.31
N ARG A 32 -4.22 7.18 10.25
CA ARG A 32 -3.42 8.26 10.84
C ARG A 32 -3.36 8.08 12.33
N ASP A 33 -2.18 8.26 12.89
CA ASP A 33 -1.95 8.18 14.32
C ASP A 33 -0.87 9.16 14.76
N THR A 34 -0.82 9.44 16.06
CA THR A 34 0.15 10.37 16.63
C THR A 34 0.75 9.80 17.91
N PHE A 35 2.07 9.87 18.02
CA PHE A 35 2.84 9.26 19.09
C PHE A 35 3.59 10.33 19.89
N ALA A 36 3.47 10.29 21.22
CA ALA A 36 4.25 11.11 22.14
C ALA A 36 5.65 10.49 22.36
N ARG A 37 6.40 10.37 21.26
CA ARG A 37 7.76 9.82 21.20
C ARG A 37 8.58 10.60 20.16
N PRO A 38 9.89 10.78 20.34
CA PRO A 38 10.73 11.46 19.35
C PRO A 38 10.77 10.75 18.00
N PHE A 39 10.93 11.50 16.89
CA PHE A 39 11.02 10.95 15.53
C PHE A 39 11.94 9.74 15.40
N PRO A 40 13.20 9.75 15.89
CA PRO A 40 14.10 8.61 15.69
C PRO A 40 13.62 7.33 16.36
N VAL A 41 12.82 7.43 17.42
CA VAL A 41 12.24 6.29 18.13
C VAL A 41 11.10 5.69 17.31
N VAL A 42 10.18 6.54 16.83
CA VAL A 42 9.06 6.10 15.99
C VAL A 42 9.56 5.52 14.67
N TRP A 43 10.55 6.17 14.06
CA TRP A 43 11.19 5.75 12.83
C TRP A 43 11.80 4.34 12.95
N ARG A 44 12.57 4.08 14.01
CA ARG A 44 13.14 2.75 14.27
C ARG A 44 12.05 1.71 14.54
N ALA A 45 11.00 2.07 15.28
CA ALA A 45 9.90 1.17 15.56
C ALA A 45 9.13 0.77 14.29
N ILE A 46 8.95 1.70 13.34
CA ILE A 46 8.37 1.39 12.02
C ILE A 46 9.22 0.36 11.26
N LYS A 47 10.54 0.53 11.25
CA LYS A 47 11.44 -0.45 10.61
C LYS A 47 11.36 -1.82 11.28
N GLN A 48 11.39 -1.85 12.60
CA GLN A 48 11.23 -3.08 13.37
C GLN A 48 9.94 -3.83 13.01
N ILE A 49 8.79 -3.16 12.99
CA ILE A 49 7.51 -3.85 12.71
C ILE A 49 7.40 -4.32 11.26
N ILE A 50 8.06 -3.66 10.31
CA ILE A 50 8.14 -4.12 8.91
C ILE A 50 8.96 -5.43 8.85
N GLU A 51 10.11 -5.45 9.51
CA GLU A 51 10.98 -6.63 9.60
C GLU A 51 10.30 -7.80 10.33
N GLU A 52 9.53 -7.53 11.39
CA GLU A 52 8.71 -8.54 12.10
C GLU A 52 7.63 -9.17 11.21
N GLN A 53 7.22 -8.51 10.12
CA GLN A 53 6.34 -9.11 9.10
C GLN A 53 7.11 -9.89 8.03
N HIS A 54 8.43 -10.09 8.20
CA HIS A 54 9.33 -10.65 7.20
C HIS A 54 9.30 -9.90 5.86
N CYS A 55 9.04 -8.59 5.92
CA CYS A 55 9.08 -7.70 4.79
C CYS A 55 10.44 -6.99 4.72
N GLY A 56 10.99 -6.81 3.52
CA GLY A 56 12.11 -5.90 3.30
C GLY A 56 11.66 -4.44 3.32
N ILE A 57 12.63 -3.52 3.33
CA ILE A 57 12.42 -2.09 3.05
C ILE A 57 12.84 -1.85 1.60
N GLU A 58 11.92 -1.34 0.76
CA GLU A 58 12.22 -0.99 -0.63
C GLU A 58 12.85 0.39 -0.73
N SER A 59 12.31 1.37 0.01
CA SER A 59 12.84 2.72 0.00
C SER A 59 12.65 3.42 1.34
N GLU A 60 13.65 4.20 1.73
CA GLU A 60 13.66 5.04 2.92
C GLU A 60 14.11 6.44 2.48
N LYS A 61 13.29 7.46 2.77
CA LYS A 61 13.61 8.87 2.51
C LYS A 61 13.37 9.65 3.78
N GLN A 62 14.38 10.38 4.25
CA GLN A 62 14.28 11.24 5.41
C GLN A 62 14.84 12.62 5.06
N SER A 63 14.20 13.67 5.58
CA SER A 63 14.64 15.06 5.45
C SER A 63 14.42 15.78 6.76
N PHE A 64 15.30 16.74 7.06
CA PHE A 64 15.16 17.67 8.17
C PHE A 64 14.91 19.07 7.61
N ASP A 65 13.93 19.76 8.15
CA ASP A 65 13.64 21.15 7.79
C ASP A 65 14.28 22.07 8.84
N GLU A 66 15.35 22.78 8.45
CA GLU A 66 16.10 23.67 9.34
C GLU A 66 15.28 24.86 9.84
N GLN A 67 14.27 25.32 9.09
CA GLN A 67 13.46 26.47 9.50
C GLN A 67 12.48 26.11 10.61
N THR A 68 11.95 24.89 10.56
CA THR A 68 10.96 24.41 11.51
C THR A 68 11.51 23.45 12.55
N GLU A 69 12.78 23.06 12.41
CA GLU A 69 13.47 22.05 13.21
C GLU A 69 12.69 20.72 13.29
N MET A 70 12.00 20.34 12.22
CA MET A 70 11.13 19.16 12.17
C MET A 70 11.63 18.12 11.16
N TYR A 71 11.61 16.84 11.55
CA TYR A 71 11.84 15.75 10.62
C TYR A 71 10.60 15.38 9.82
N ARG A 72 10.84 14.93 8.59
CA ARG A 72 9.87 14.24 7.74
C ARG A 72 10.51 13.02 7.12
N GLY A 73 9.71 12.01 6.86
CA GLY A 73 10.20 10.86 6.12
C GLY A 73 9.11 9.98 5.56
N ASN A 74 9.54 9.11 4.67
CA ASN A 74 8.74 8.09 4.03
C ASN A 74 9.49 6.76 4.08
N ILE A 75 8.82 5.70 4.54
CA ILE A 75 9.33 4.32 4.49
C ILE A 75 8.32 3.50 3.68
N ARG A 76 8.80 2.90 2.59
CA ARG A 76 8.03 1.97 1.77
C ARG A 76 8.62 0.57 1.95
N SER A 77 7.79 -0.39 2.35
CA SER A 77 8.21 -1.79 2.43
C SER A 77 8.42 -2.35 1.02
N ALA A 78 9.20 -3.41 0.89
CA ALA A 78 9.10 -4.29 -0.25
C ALA A 78 7.73 -5.02 -0.24
N PRO A 79 7.25 -5.53 -1.39
CA PRO A 79 6.03 -6.34 -1.43
C PRO A 79 6.16 -7.63 -0.61
N CYS A 80 5.42 -7.72 0.49
CA CYS A 80 5.37 -8.87 1.39
C CYS A 80 4.43 -9.94 0.83
N VAL A 81 4.86 -11.20 0.80
CA VAL A 81 4.02 -12.31 0.30
C VAL A 81 2.91 -12.61 1.30
N LEU A 82 1.66 -12.58 0.81
CA LEU A 82 0.47 -13.02 1.56
C LEU A 82 0.07 -14.45 1.20
N ALA A 83 0.20 -14.81 -0.07
CA ALA A 83 -0.13 -16.14 -0.58
C ALA A 83 0.62 -16.45 -1.87
N SER A 84 0.80 -17.74 -2.13
CA SER A 84 1.38 -18.29 -3.35
C SER A 84 0.62 -19.58 -3.70
N GLY A 85 0.50 -19.86 -5.00
CA GLY A 85 -0.18 -21.04 -5.53
C GLY A 85 -1.60 -20.77 -6.00
N GLU A 86 -2.07 -21.59 -6.93
CA GLU A 86 -3.36 -21.42 -7.62
C GLU A 86 -4.57 -21.62 -6.69
N ASP A 87 -4.50 -22.62 -5.80
CA ASP A 87 -5.67 -23.09 -5.07
C ASP A 87 -6.16 -22.13 -3.97
N SER A 88 -5.26 -21.35 -3.37
CA SER A 88 -5.55 -20.61 -2.13
C SER A 88 -5.37 -19.09 -2.24
N THR A 89 -4.67 -18.61 -3.28
CA THR A 89 -4.30 -17.19 -3.37
C THR A 89 -5.52 -16.28 -3.42
N TYR A 90 -6.53 -16.62 -4.22
CA TYR A 90 -7.76 -15.83 -4.29
C TYR A 90 -8.48 -15.73 -2.93
N ASP A 91 -8.56 -16.86 -2.22
CA ASP A 91 -9.23 -16.94 -0.92
C ASP A 91 -8.50 -16.18 0.18
N VAL A 92 -7.17 -16.11 0.12
CA VAL A 92 -6.39 -15.26 1.02
C VAL A 92 -6.61 -13.80 0.69
N LEU A 93 -6.48 -13.41 -0.58
CA LEU A 93 -6.56 -12.02 -1.02
C LEU A 93 -7.93 -11.40 -0.78
N LYS A 94 -9.03 -12.14 -0.99
CA LYS A 94 -10.39 -11.65 -0.78
C LYS A 94 -10.70 -11.26 0.68
N ARG A 95 -9.92 -11.76 1.64
CA ARG A 95 -10.04 -11.35 3.06
C ARG A 95 -9.52 -9.94 3.30
N TYR A 96 -8.59 -9.47 2.47
CA TYR A 96 -7.86 -8.22 2.71
C TYR A 96 -8.18 -7.12 1.70
N GLY A 97 -8.96 -7.40 0.66
CA GLY A 97 -9.42 -6.40 -0.29
C GLY A 97 -10.31 -7.01 -1.36
N ARG A 98 -10.91 -6.15 -2.19
CA ARG A 98 -11.72 -6.59 -3.32
C ARG A 98 -10.79 -7.00 -4.47
N VAL A 99 -10.54 -8.30 -4.59
CA VAL A 99 -9.72 -8.86 -5.67
C VAL A 99 -10.35 -8.52 -7.03
N PRO A 100 -9.58 -7.99 -8.00
CA PRO A 100 -10.08 -7.75 -9.35
C PRO A 100 -10.65 -9.03 -9.97
N ILE A 101 -11.80 -8.92 -10.62
CA ILE A 101 -12.45 -10.06 -11.27
C ILE A 101 -12.05 -10.07 -12.74
N ILE A 102 -11.25 -11.07 -13.12
CA ILE A 102 -10.90 -11.37 -14.50
C ILE A 102 -11.59 -12.68 -14.86
N ARG A 103 -12.41 -12.68 -15.91
CA ARG A 103 -13.17 -13.88 -16.32
C ARG A 103 -12.20 -14.97 -16.78
N GLY A 104 -12.21 -16.11 -16.10
CA GLY A 104 -11.26 -17.21 -16.34
C GLY A 104 -9.87 -16.96 -15.76
N GLY A 105 -9.67 -15.87 -15.02
CA GLY A 105 -8.38 -15.53 -14.44
C GLY A 105 -8.06 -16.36 -13.19
N VAL A 106 -6.79 -16.69 -13.02
CA VAL A 106 -6.29 -17.44 -11.87
C VAL A 106 -5.15 -16.67 -11.22
N TRP A 107 -5.31 -16.36 -9.93
CA TRP A 107 -4.31 -15.65 -9.14
C TRP A 107 -3.34 -16.66 -8.54
N ILE A 108 -2.04 -16.51 -8.80
CA ILE A 108 -1.01 -17.46 -8.34
C ILE A 108 -0.06 -16.87 -7.31
N SER A 109 -0.10 -15.56 -7.12
CA SER A 109 0.59 -14.90 -6.02
C SER A 109 -0.20 -13.69 -5.55
N GLY A 110 -0.10 -13.43 -4.24
CA GLY A 110 -0.71 -12.30 -3.57
C GLY A 110 0.29 -11.64 -2.65
N ARG A 111 0.38 -10.31 -2.70
CA ARG A 111 1.34 -9.51 -1.94
C ARG A 111 0.68 -8.28 -1.35
N ILE A 112 1.30 -7.71 -0.31
CA ILE A 112 0.95 -6.40 0.25
C ILE A 112 2.19 -5.53 0.35
N GLN A 113 2.03 -4.24 0.09
CA GLN A 113 3.08 -3.24 0.27
C GLN A 113 2.60 -2.14 1.21
N TYR A 114 3.39 -1.81 2.22
CA TYR A 114 3.08 -0.76 3.19
C TYR A 114 3.86 0.51 2.87
N ASN A 115 3.20 1.65 3.08
CA ASN A 115 3.79 2.97 2.93
C ASN A 115 3.49 3.82 4.16
N PHE A 116 4.55 4.17 4.89
CA PHE A 116 4.53 5.01 6.07
C PHE A 116 5.02 6.41 5.71
N ASN A 117 4.20 7.42 5.93
CA ASN A 117 4.64 8.82 5.94
C ASN A 117 4.71 9.29 7.39
N VAL A 118 5.86 9.82 7.78
CA VAL A 118 6.17 10.18 9.17
C VAL A 118 6.57 11.64 9.20
N LYS A 119 6.02 12.38 10.15
CA LYS A 119 6.29 13.81 10.29
C LYS A 119 6.29 14.22 11.75
N ASP A 120 7.30 14.99 12.14
CA ASP A 120 7.28 15.72 13.41
C ASP A 120 6.21 16.78 13.44
N LEU A 121 5.61 16.95 14.61
CA LEU A 121 4.66 17.99 14.92
C LEU A 121 5.27 18.98 15.94
N PRO A 122 4.82 20.25 15.93
CA PRO A 122 5.33 21.27 16.85
C PRO A 122 5.17 20.93 18.34
N ASP A 123 4.24 20.04 18.70
CA ASP A 123 3.97 19.61 20.09
C ASP A 123 4.88 18.45 20.55
N LYS A 124 6.02 18.26 19.89
CA LYS A 124 6.99 17.16 20.13
C LYS A 124 6.39 15.77 19.98
N LYS A 125 5.30 15.66 19.23
CA LYS A 125 4.72 14.38 18.81
C LYS A 125 5.10 14.07 17.38
N VAL A 126 4.97 12.80 17.02
CA VAL A 126 5.21 12.33 15.66
C VAL A 126 3.90 11.83 15.09
N GLN A 127 3.49 12.37 13.95
CA GLN A 127 2.39 11.84 13.16
C GLN A 127 2.91 10.72 12.25
N VAL A 128 2.16 9.61 12.21
CA VAL A 128 2.37 8.53 11.26
C VAL A 128 1.11 8.35 10.43
N VAL A 129 1.28 8.28 9.11
CA VAL A 129 0.23 7.96 8.16
C VAL A 129 0.59 6.65 7.46
N LEU A 130 -0.23 5.63 7.62
CA LEU A 130 -0.07 4.31 7.01
C LEU A 130 -1.10 4.10 5.90
N THR A 131 -0.62 3.65 4.76
CA THR A 131 -1.40 3.19 3.61
C THR A 131 -0.85 1.85 3.14
N ALA A 132 -1.67 1.02 2.50
CA ALA A 132 -1.22 -0.22 1.90
C ALA A 132 -1.89 -0.51 0.57
N GLU A 133 -1.14 -1.20 -0.29
CA GLU A 133 -1.57 -1.66 -1.61
C GLU A 133 -1.44 -3.18 -1.68
N LEU A 134 -2.50 -3.85 -2.11
CA LEU A 134 -2.44 -5.26 -2.48
C LEU A 134 -2.00 -5.37 -3.93
N SER A 135 -1.25 -6.41 -4.22
CA SER A 135 -0.99 -6.81 -5.60
C SER A 135 -1.05 -8.31 -5.76
N GLY A 136 -1.27 -8.76 -6.98
CA GLY A 136 -1.23 -10.17 -7.31
C GLY A 136 -0.92 -10.40 -8.78
N PHE A 137 -0.33 -11.54 -9.08
CA PHE A 137 -0.08 -11.95 -10.47
C PHE A 137 -1.19 -12.89 -10.92
N GLU A 138 -1.83 -12.55 -12.03
CA GLU A 138 -2.85 -13.36 -12.69
C GLU A 138 -2.22 -14.07 -13.89
N ALA A 139 -2.31 -15.40 -13.93
CA ALA A 139 -1.45 -16.23 -14.77
C ALA A 139 -2.09 -16.82 -16.03
N TYR A 140 -3.40 -16.68 -16.24
CA TYR A 140 -4.14 -17.42 -17.27
C TYR A 140 -4.69 -16.51 -18.37
N VAL A 141 -5.05 -15.27 -18.06
CA VAL A 141 -5.74 -14.38 -19.03
C VAL A 141 -4.90 -13.16 -19.39
N THR A 142 -4.36 -12.48 -18.39
CA THR A 142 -3.63 -11.23 -18.54
C THR A 142 -2.12 -11.44 -18.46
N HIS A 143 -1.65 -12.41 -17.69
CA HIS A 143 -0.21 -12.61 -17.41
C HIS A 143 0.46 -11.36 -16.82
N LEU A 144 -0.29 -10.60 -16.01
CA LEU A 144 0.15 -9.34 -15.43
C LEU A 144 -0.01 -9.33 -13.91
N SER A 145 0.79 -8.49 -13.28
CA SER A 145 0.56 -8.06 -11.90
C SER A 145 -0.45 -6.93 -11.88
N HIS A 146 -1.48 -7.08 -11.04
CA HIS A 146 -2.51 -6.06 -10.81
C HIS A 146 -2.36 -5.53 -9.39
N ALA A 147 -2.61 -4.25 -9.20
CA ALA A 147 -2.59 -3.59 -7.90
C ALA A 147 -3.99 -3.06 -7.53
N TRP A 148 -4.37 -3.19 -6.27
CA TRP A 148 -5.64 -2.67 -5.76
C TRP A 148 -5.54 -2.30 -4.28
N ASN A 149 -6.53 -1.55 -3.81
CA ASN A 149 -6.54 -1.07 -2.43
C ASN A 149 -6.86 -2.20 -1.44
N ALA A 150 -6.13 -2.22 -0.33
CA ALA A 150 -6.46 -3.04 0.83
C ALA A 150 -7.69 -2.48 1.58
N ASN A 151 -8.33 -3.32 2.39
CA ASN A 151 -9.52 -3.00 3.17
C ASN A 151 -9.21 -2.50 4.60
N GLY A 152 -7.95 -2.27 4.93
CA GLY A 152 -7.53 -1.75 6.23
C GLY A 152 -7.29 -2.78 7.33
N ILE A 153 -7.59 -4.07 7.14
CA ILE A 153 -7.42 -5.08 8.20
C ILE A 153 -5.94 -5.21 8.59
N LEU A 154 -5.06 -5.34 7.60
CA LEU A 154 -3.62 -5.54 7.83
C LEU A 154 -2.97 -4.25 8.32
N GLU A 155 -3.41 -3.10 7.81
CA GLU A 155 -2.96 -1.78 8.23
C GLU A 155 -3.33 -1.50 9.68
N ARG A 156 -4.56 -1.84 10.10
CA ARG A 156 -4.97 -1.72 11.51
C ARG A 156 -4.13 -2.60 12.42
N LYS A 157 -3.86 -3.84 12.00
CA LYS A 157 -3.01 -4.77 12.75
C LYS A 157 -1.58 -4.23 12.89
N LEU A 158 -1.00 -3.70 11.81
CA LEU A 158 0.36 -3.17 11.80
C LEU A 158 0.47 -1.86 12.60
N MET A 159 -0.51 -0.96 12.48
CA MET A 159 -0.58 0.26 13.30
C MET A 159 -0.76 -0.06 14.78
N GLN A 160 -1.60 -1.04 15.12
CA GLN A 160 -1.72 -1.51 16.50
C GLN A 160 -0.39 -2.04 17.03
N ARG A 161 0.32 -2.85 16.23
CA ARG A 161 1.64 -3.35 16.60
C ARG A 161 2.64 -2.21 16.85
N LEU A 162 2.60 -1.15 16.04
CA LEU A 162 3.41 0.06 16.27
C LEU A 162 3.10 0.70 17.62
N ARG A 163 1.82 0.83 17.98
CA ARG A 163 1.41 1.34 19.31
C ARG A 163 1.99 0.48 20.42
N ASP A 164 1.89 -0.84 20.30
CA ASP A 164 2.37 -1.77 21.32
C ASP A 164 3.90 -1.67 21.51
N VAL A 165 4.66 -1.54 20.43
CA VAL A 165 6.12 -1.35 20.48
C VAL A 165 6.48 -0.03 21.16
N LEU A 166 5.76 1.05 20.88
CA LEU A 166 6.04 2.38 21.44
C LEU A 166 5.51 2.60 22.86
N ALA A 167 4.57 1.76 23.31
CA ALA A 167 4.03 1.76 24.66
C ALA A 167 4.99 1.15 25.69
N LYS A 168 5.86 0.22 25.28
CA LYS A 168 6.82 -0.42 26.19
C LYS A 168 7.80 0.63 26.76
N PRO A 169 8.03 0.65 28.08
CA PRO A 169 9.15 1.38 28.65
C PRO A 169 10.45 0.82 28.08
N LYS A 170 11.43 1.69 27.85
CA LYS A 170 12.77 1.29 27.41
C LYS A 170 13.32 0.33 28.48
N GLU A 171 13.46 -0.97 28.18
CA GLU A 171 14.36 -1.80 28.98
C GLU A 171 15.74 -1.17 28.85
N GLU A 172 16.26 -0.67 29.96
CA GLU A 172 17.64 -0.23 30.05
C GLU A 172 18.50 -1.44 29.71
N SER A 173 19.08 -1.46 28.52
CA SER A 173 20.10 -2.42 28.16
C SER A 173 21.25 -2.24 29.15
N GLY A 174 21.25 -3.10 30.16
CA GLY A 174 22.23 -3.09 31.24
C GLY A 174 23.64 -3.11 30.67
N SER A 175 24.45 -2.19 31.17
CA SER A 175 25.89 -2.31 31.16
C SER A 175 26.28 -3.61 31.87
N SER A 176 26.60 -4.68 31.14
CA SER A 176 27.47 -5.71 31.70
C SER A 176 28.91 -5.27 31.47
N SER A 177 29.43 -4.49 32.42
CA SER A 177 30.86 -4.44 32.69
C SER A 177 31.38 -5.86 32.91
N GLY A 178 32.48 -6.19 32.25
CA GLY A 178 33.07 -7.53 32.18
C GLY A 178 33.58 -8.11 33.50
N PRO A 179 34.11 -9.33 33.42
CA PRO A 179 35.45 -9.62 33.94
C PRO A 179 36.51 -9.60 32.82
#